data_AF-A0A169GNP3-F1
#
_entry.id   AF-A0A169GNP3-F1
#
_cell.length_a   1.000
_cell.length_b   1.000
_cell.length_c   1.000
_cell.angle_alpha   90.00
_cell.angle_beta   90.00
_cell.angle_gamma   90.00
#
_symmetry.space_group_name_H-M   'P 1'
#
loop_
_entity.id
_entity.type
_entity.pdbx_description
1 polymer ?
#
loop_
_entity_poly.entity_id
_entity_poly.type
_entity_poly.pdbx_seq_one_letter_code
_entity_poly.pdbx_strand_id
1 'polypeptide(L)'
;MRSAVGTPSGRVEGLGPRVDAATLGRLSGGTEVSQEMTLTGTVGNNQIDHAVTGSNVISSGSFDGATGLPMVIQNTGNGVLIQNATIISVKLQP
;
A
#
# COMPACT_ATOMS: atom_id res chain seq x y z
N MET A 1 -34.37 37.03 9.20
CA MET A 1 -34.87 36.07 8.19
C MET A 1 -33.75 35.83 7.19
N ARG A 2 -33.06 34.68 7.26
CA ARG A 2 -31.92 34.36 6.38
C ARG A 2 -32.48 33.71 5.12
N SER A 3 -32.17 34.34 3.98
CA SER A 3 -32.62 33.98 2.64
C SER A 3 -32.24 32.53 2.30
N ALA A 4 -33.23 31.73 1.88
CA ALA A 4 -33.02 30.39 1.36
C ALA A 4 -32.33 30.50 0.00
N VAL A 5 -31.07 30.07 -0.08
CA VAL A 5 -30.38 29.89 -1.36
C VAL A 5 -31.14 28.80 -2.12
N GLY A 6 -31.81 29.20 -3.21
CA GLY A 6 -32.53 28.28 -4.07
C GLY A 6 -31.56 27.30 -4.74
N THR A 7 -31.81 26.00 -4.54
CA THR A 7 -31.10 24.94 -5.24
C THR A 7 -31.35 25.10 -6.74
N PRO A 8 -30.33 25.30 -7.60
CA PRO A 8 -30.55 25.37 -9.03
C PRO A 8 -31.01 23.99 -9.53
N SER A 9 -32.32 23.84 -9.74
CA SER A 9 -32.93 22.75 -10.48
C SER A 9 -32.72 23.03 -11.97
N GLY A 10 -31.82 22.30 -12.61
CA GLY A 10 -31.56 22.52 -14.03
C GLY A 10 -30.85 21.33 -14.64
N ARG A 11 -31.58 20.47 -15.35
CA ARG A 11 -30.97 19.54 -16.30
C ARG A 11 -30.10 20.36 -17.25
N VAL A 12 -28.80 20.12 -17.26
CA VAL A 12 -27.91 20.77 -18.22
C VAL A 12 -28.05 20.02 -19.53
N GLU A 13 -28.44 20.73 -20.59
CA GLU A 13 -28.65 20.13 -21.91
C GLU A 13 -27.34 19.48 -22.40
N GLY A 14 -27.42 18.20 -22.79
CA GLY A 14 -26.27 17.39 -23.19
C GLY A 14 -25.58 16.57 -22.08
N LEU A 15 -25.84 16.83 -20.78
CA LEU A 15 -25.16 16.13 -19.67
C LEU A 15 -26.03 15.10 -18.92
N GLY A 16 -27.29 14.91 -19.32
CA GLY A 16 -28.18 13.93 -18.72
C GLY A 16 -28.80 14.36 -17.37
N PRO A 17 -29.57 13.46 -16.72
CA PRO A 17 -30.20 13.74 -15.43
C PRO A 17 -29.16 13.86 -14.31
N ARG A 18 -29.44 14.74 -13.34
CA ARG A 18 -28.59 14.90 -12.15
C ARG A 18 -28.61 13.62 -11.32
N VAL A 19 -27.44 13.14 -10.93
CA VAL A 19 -27.30 12.07 -9.94
C VAL A 19 -27.30 12.67 -8.53
N ASP A 20 -27.88 11.96 -7.57
CA ASP A 20 -27.78 12.36 -6.17
C ASP A 20 -26.34 12.27 -5.66
N ALA A 21 -26.02 12.93 -4.54
CA ALA A 21 -24.67 13.00 -4.01
C ALA A 21 -24.09 11.63 -3.60
N ALA A 22 -24.91 10.68 -3.16
CA ALA A 22 -24.46 9.34 -2.77
C ALA A 22 -24.10 8.52 -4.02
N THR A 23 -24.92 8.61 -5.06
CA THR A 23 -24.69 8.02 -6.37
C THR A 23 -23.48 8.64 -7.05
N LEU A 24 -23.34 9.97 -7.01
CA LEU A 24 -22.16 10.67 -7.52
C LEU A 24 -20.90 10.24 -6.77
N GLY A 25 -20.93 10.21 -5.44
CA GLY A 25 -19.79 9.77 -4.62
C GLY A 25 -19.34 8.36 -4.97
N ARG A 26 -20.28 7.41 -5.15
CA ARG A 26 -19.96 6.04 -5.58
C ARG A 26 -19.36 5.99 -7.00
N LEU A 27 -19.81 6.85 -7.92
CA LEU A 27 -19.36 6.89 -9.31
C LEU A 27 -18.07 7.69 -9.53
N SER A 28 -17.84 8.76 -8.75
CA SER A 28 -16.66 9.64 -8.84
C SER A 28 -15.42 9.04 -8.16
N GLY A 29 -15.42 7.72 -7.93
CA GLY A 29 -14.33 7.04 -7.25
C GLY A 29 -14.37 7.19 -5.73
N GLY A 30 -15.56 7.14 -5.11
CA GLY A 30 -15.77 7.12 -3.65
C GLY A 30 -15.26 5.84 -2.98
N THR A 31 -14.00 5.55 -3.20
CA THR A 31 -13.18 4.58 -2.50
C THR A 31 -11.86 5.29 -2.28
N GLU A 32 -11.82 6.12 -1.24
CA GLU A 32 -10.56 6.59 -0.71
C GLU A 32 -9.76 5.35 -0.30
N VAL A 33 -8.75 5.02 -1.10
CA VAL A 33 -7.83 3.94 -0.75
C VAL A 33 -6.67 4.61 -0.05
N SER A 34 -6.64 4.45 1.28
CA SER A 34 -5.54 4.90 2.12
C SER A 34 -4.79 3.66 2.60
N GLN A 35 -3.48 3.61 2.33
CA GLN A 35 -2.63 2.52 2.77
C GLN A 35 -1.45 3.09 3.54
N GLU A 36 -1.41 2.75 4.82
CA GLU A 36 -0.35 3.14 5.74
C GLU A 36 0.43 1.88 6.14
N MET A 37 1.77 1.98 6.16
CA MET A 37 2.65 0.92 6.66
C MET A 37 3.60 1.50 7.69
N THR A 38 3.23 1.38 8.95
CA THR A 38 4.12 1.70 10.07
C THR A 38 4.94 0.47 10.44
N LEU A 39 6.27 0.57 10.30
CA LEU A 39 7.19 -0.49 10.67
C LEU A 39 8.18 0.03 11.71
N THR A 40 7.91 -0.31 12.97
CA THR A 40 8.70 0.11 14.13
C THR A 40 9.37 -1.10 14.74
N GLY A 41 10.66 -0.99 15.00
CA GLY A 41 11.36 -1.97 15.78
C GLY A 41 12.69 -1.44 16.30
N THR A 42 13.11 -1.98 17.43
CA THR A 42 14.32 -1.60 18.14
C THR A 42 15.16 -2.83 18.33
N VAL A 43 16.44 -2.76 17.97
CA VAL A 43 17.45 -3.72 18.42
C VAL A 43 18.24 -3.06 19.54
N GLY A 44 18.07 -3.53 20.78
CA GLY A 44 18.76 -3.00 21.94
C GLY A 44 19.23 -4.11 22.86
N ASN A 45 20.23 -3.81 23.70
CA ASN A 45 20.81 -4.72 24.70
C ASN A 45 21.33 -6.05 24.14
N ASN A 46 21.80 -6.07 22.88
CA ASN A 46 22.30 -7.30 22.30
C ASN A 46 23.77 -7.51 22.71
N GLN A 47 24.01 -8.38 23.68
CA GLN A 47 25.35 -8.82 24.07
C GLN A 47 25.65 -10.12 23.33
N ILE A 48 26.58 -10.07 22.38
CA ILE A 48 27.00 -11.22 21.57
C ILE A 48 28.44 -11.55 21.92
N ASP A 49 28.67 -12.76 22.42
CA ASP A 49 30.00 -13.27 22.79
C ASP A 49 30.21 -14.62 22.06
N HIS A 50 31.40 -14.85 21.50
CA HIS A 50 31.74 -16.00 20.63
C HIS A 50 30.81 -16.24 19.41
N ALA A 51 30.35 -15.17 18.74
CA ALA A 51 29.53 -15.36 17.54
C ALA A 51 30.32 -15.88 16.34
N VAL A 52 29.85 -17.01 15.80
CA VAL A 52 30.20 -17.49 14.47
C VAL A 52 29.05 -17.17 13.52
N THR A 53 29.30 -16.31 12.54
CA THR A 53 28.32 -15.90 11.52
C THR A 53 28.49 -16.73 10.25
N GLY A 54 27.40 -16.91 9.50
CA GLY A 54 27.40 -17.68 8.24
C GLY A 54 27.74 -16.84 7.01
N SER A 55 27.60 -17.44 5.82
CA SER A 55 27.61 -16.70 4.55
C SER A 55 26.23 -16.69 3.92
N ASN A 56 25.84 -15.56 3.35
CA ASN A 56 24.56 -15.33 2.68
C ASN A 56 24.82 -15.56 1.21
N VAL A 57 24.75 -16.81 0.76
CA VAL A 57 25.10 -17.15 -0.63
C VAL A 57 23.83 -17.27 -1.46
N ILE A 58 23.71 -16.39 -2.44
CA ILE A 58 22.76 -16.49 -3.56
C ILE A 58 23.60 -16.85 -4.77
N SER A 59 23.47 -18.08 -5.27
CA SER A 59 24.24 -18.59 -6.41
C SER A 59 23.53 -18.33 -7.74
N SER A 60 24.24 -18.57 -8.85
CA SER A 60 23.67 -18.53 -10.20
C SER A 60 22.43 -19.42 -10.29
N GLY A 61 21.33 -18.88 -10.82
CA GLY A 61 20.07 -19.59 -10.95
C GLY A 61 19.11 -19.47 -9.76
N SER A 62 19.50 -18.80 -8.67
CA SER A 62 18.65 -18.69 -7.47
C SER A 62 17.31 -18.00 -7.71
N PHE A 63 17.20 -17.22 -8.79
CA PHE A 63 15.98 -16.51 -9.18
C PHE A 63 15.59 -16.76 -10.65
N ASP A 64 16.18 -17.75 -11.30
CA ASP A 64 15.79 -18.09 -12.67
C ASP A 64 14.32 -18.53 -12.67
N GLY A 65 13.49 -17.84 -13.45
CA GLY A 65 12.04 -18.07 -13.48
C GLY A 65 11.24 -17.41 -12.36
N ALA A 66 11.84 -16.56 -11.51
CA ALA A 66 11.09 -15.76 -10.55
C ALA A 66 10.16 -14.78 -11.30
N THR A 67 8.87 -14.84 -10.99
CA THR A 67 7.83 -13.98 -11.57
C THR A 67 6.96 -13.40 -10.46
N GLY A 68 6.38 -12.21 -10.68
CA GLY A 68 5.67 -11.47 -9.64
C GLY A 68 6.61 -10.54 -8.85
N LEU A 69 6.51 -10.55 -7.53
CA LEU A 69 7.32 -9.68 -6.65
C LEU A 69 8.17 -10.53 -5.68
N PRO A 70 9.33 -11.06 -6.14
CA PRO A 70 10.21 -11.82 -5.28
C PRO A 70 10.88 -10.89 -4.25
N MET A 71 10.87 -11.30 -2.97
CA MET A 71 11.56 -10.57 -1.90
C MET A 71 12.55 -11.50 -1.21
N VAL A 72 13.79 -11.04 -1.08
CA VAL A 72 14.89 -11.82 -0.52
C VAL A 72 15.55 -10.98 0.55
N ILE A 73 15.65 -11.54 1.74
CA ILE A 73 16.35 -10.88 2.82
C ILE A 73 17.29 -11.87 3.47
N GLN A 74 18.55 -11.46 3.54
CA GLN A 74 19.66 -12.30 3.91
C GLN A 74 20.43 -11.62 5.02
N ASN A 75 20.47 -12.27 6.18
CA ASN A 75 21.29 -11.82 7.29
C ASN A 75 22.01 -13.02 7.91
N THR A 76 23.34 -12.99 7.88
CA THR A 76 24.19 -14.01 8.50
C THR A 76 24.73 -13.60 9.86
N GLY A 77 24.39 -12.40 10.30
CA GLY A 77 24.85 -11.81 11.53
C GLY A 77 23.95 -12.12 12.72
N ASN A 78 24.30 -11.53 13.86
CA ASN A 78 23.51 -11.53 15.08
C ASN A 78 23.06 -10.11 15.40
N GLY A 79 21.94 -9.96 16.10
CA GLY A 79 21.43 -8.63 16.46
C GLY A 79 20.84 -7.87 15.28
N VAL A 80 20.18 -8.58 14.37
CA VAL A 80 19.56 -7.95 13.21
C VAL A 80 18.05 -8.00 13.35
N LEU A 81 17.46 -6.81 13.27
CA LEU A 81 16.05 -6.62 13.02
C LEU A 81 15.86 -6.48 11.52
N ILE A 82 15.04 -7.36 10.96
CA ILE A 82 14.68 -7.33 9.54
C ILE A 82 13.26 -6.82 9.43
N GLN A 83 13.10 -5.69 8.76
CA GLN A 83 11.84 -4.99 8.57
C GLN A 83 11.58 -4.88 7.07
N ASN A 84 10.64 -5.69 6.57
CA ASN A 84 10.21 -5.65 5.18
C ASN A 84 8.68 -5.67 5.11
N ALA A 85 8.12 -4.76 4.33
CA ALA A 85 6.69 -4.66 4.13
C ALA A 85 6.41 -4.21 2.69
N THR A 86 5.36 -4.78 2.10
CA THR A 86 4.93 -4.47 0.73
C THR A 86 3.42 -4.33 0.71
N ILE A 87 2.95 -3.16 0.26
CA ILE A 87 1.55 -2.96 -0.12
C ILE A 87 1.43 -3.16 -1.63
N ILE A 88 0.51 -4.02 -2.05
CA ILE A 88 0.07 -4.13 -3.44
C ILE A 88 -1.37 -3.64 -3.51
N SER A 89 -1.60 -2.58 -4.29
CA SER A 89 -2.94 -2.07 -4.59
C SER A 89 -3.22 -2.29 -6.07
N VAL A 90 -4.21 -3.13 -6.37
CA VAL A 90 -4.62 -3.43 -7.74
C VAL A 90 -6.08 -3.05 -7.94
N LYS A 91 -6.36 -2.25 -8.97
CA LYS A 91 -7.70 -1.95 -9.44
C LYS A 91 -7.87 -2.53 -10.83
N LEU A 92 -8.65 -3.59 -10.94
CA LEU A 92 -8.98 -4.20 -12.23
C LEU A 92 -10.26 -3.55 -12.74
N GLN A 93 -10.18 -2.86 -13.87
CA GLN A 93 -11.34 -2.34 -14.59
C GLN A 93 -11.54 -3.18 -15.87
N PRO A 94 -12.78 -3.53 -16.23
CA PRO A 94 -13.06 -4.29 -17.47
C PRO A 94 -12.61 -3.55 -18.73
#